data_AF-A0AAN6JM34-F1
#
_entry.id   AF-A0AAN6JM34-F1
#
_cell.length_a   1.000
_cell.length_b   1.000
_cell.length_c   1.000
_cell.angle_alpha   90.00
_cell.angle_beta   90.00
_cell.angle_gamma   90.00
#
_symmetry.space_group_name_H-M   'P 1'
#
loop_
_entity.id
_entity.type
_entity.pdbx_description
1 polymer ?
#
loop_
_entity_poly.entity_id
_entity_poly.type
_entity_poly.pdbx_seq_one_letter_code
_entity_poly.pdbx_strand_id
1 'polypeptide(L)'
;MTGSSTIAVDTVTNILDRTGIILPLSVFTLLALAIVYHDRALFTKPARSNLYSPPGTLPLIGQTLQAAKMAGNRELDVALDFTRQSPNSGFQLSIAIQGNLIFLSRPEYIEAIQKTHFDVFVKGDFFRDRFADVLGQNGIFVADGHVWKHSRKTASHIFSAGQFRNWVQVVVHEELDKIVSLLGASASASSAASASRAEDKKNGIINLPDLFFRYTLNSFSRMAFSADIGCLAHDPKCLNTPVPFAVAFDYAQTVINVRVLMPGFRIIERLTGTATK
;
A
#
# COMPACT_ATOMS: atom_id res chain seq x y z
N MET A 1 -41.56 -37.99 -17.25
CA MET A 1 -40.37 -37.12 -17.11
C MET A 1 -40.38 -35.97 -18.14
N THR A 2 -41.54 -35.34 -18.40
CA THR A 2 -41.73 -34.33 -19.48
C THR A 2 -42.10 -32.93 -18.99
N GLY A 3 -42.34 -32.74 -17.69
CA GLY A 3 -42.79 -31.45 -17.14
C GLY A 3 -41.69 -30.42 -16.90
N SER A 4 -40.41 -30.83 -16.76
CA SER A 4 -39.32 -29.90 -16.43
C SER A 4 -38.78 -29.12 -17.63
N SER A 5 -38.92 -29.66 -18.84
CA SER A 5 -38.45 -29.03 -20.08
C SER A 5 -39.38 -27.91 -20.55
N THR A 6 -40.70 -28.07 -20.36
CA THR A 6 -41.70 -27.08 -20.79
C THR A 6 -41.62 -25.80 -19.96
N ILE A 7 -41.40 -25.94 -18.65
CA ILE A 7 -41.26 -24.80 -17.72
C ILE A 7 -40.02 -23.94 -18.07
N ALA A 8 -38.90 -24.59 -18.45
CA ALA A 8 -37.70 -23.87 -18.86
C ALA A 8 -37.91 -23.10 -20.17
N VAL A 9 -38.61 -23.70 -21.14
CA VAL A 9 -38.93 -23.06 -22.42
C VAL A 9 -39.88 -21.87 -22.23
N ASP A 10 -40.94 -22.01 -21.44
CA ASP A 10 -41.90 -20.93 -21.19
C ASP A 10 -41.26 -19.75 -20.42
N THR A 11 -40.31 -20.05 -19.52
CA THR A 11 -39.55 -19.04 -18.79
C THR A 11 -38.60 -18.27 -19.72
N VAL A 12 -37.88 -18.98 -20.59
CA VAL A 12 -36.97 -18.37 -21.58
C VAL A 12 -37.76 -17.51 -22.58
N THR A 13 -38.93 -17.97 -23.01
CA THR A 13 -39.79 -17.24 -23.96
C THR A 13 -40.33 -15.94 -23.33
N ASN A 14 -40.83 -16.00 -22.09
CA ASN A 14 -41.25 -14.80 -21.35
C ASN A 14 -40.12 -13.79 -21.12
N ILE A 15 -38.89 -14.28 -20.87
CA ILE A 15 -37.72 -13.42 -20.69
C ILE A 15 -37.34 -12.77 -22.03
N LEU A 16 -37.34 -13.52 -23.14
CA LEU A 16 -37.10 -12.97 -24.48
C LEU A 16 -38.17 -11.94 -24.88
N ASP A 17 -39.44 -12.18 -24.55
CA ASP A 17 -40.53 -11.23 -24.85
C ASP A 17 -40.38 -9.91 -24.07
N ARG A 18 -39.87 -9.98 -22.83
CA ARG A 18 -39.63 -8.79 -22.00
C ARG A 18 -38.34 -8.04 -22.32
N THR A 19 -37.28 -8.75 -22.71
CA THR A 19 -35.93 -8.18 -22.88
C THR A 19 -35.48 -8.05 -24.33
N GLY A 20 -36.22 -8.65 -25.27
CA GLY A 20 -35.90 -8.71 -26.69
C GLY A 20 -34.56 -9.38 -26.97
N ILE A 21 -33.89 -8.94 -28.04
CA ILE A 21 -32.59 -9.45 -28.49
C ILE A 21 -31.42 -9.02 -27.56
N ILE A 22 -31.66 -8.06 -26.65
CA ILE A 22 -30.61 -7.45 -25.82
C ILE A 22 -30.02 -8.47 -24.84
N LEU A 23 -30.86 -9.29 -24.19
CA LEU A 23 -30.37 -10.31 -23.26
C LEU A 23 -29.53 -11.40 -23.95
N PRO A 24 -29.99 -12.07 -25.02
CA PRO A 24 -29.17 -13.08 -25.68
C PRO A 24 -27.89 -12.48 -26.28
N LEU A 25 -27.93 -11.25 -26.81
CA LEU A 25 -26.74 -10.57 -27.31
C LEU A 25 -25.74 -10.25 -26.19
N SER A 26 -26.21 -9.81 -25.02
CA SER A 26 -25.33 -9.52 -23.88
C SER A 26 -24.71 -10.79 -23.30
N VAL A 27 -25.48 -11.89 -23.20
CA VAL A 27 -24.96 -13.21 -22.81
C VAL A 27 -23.93 -13.70 -23.81
N PHE A 28 -24.22 -13.64 -25.11
CA PHE A 28 -23.28 -14.03 -26.16
C PHE A 28 -22.00 -13.19 -26.11
N THR A 29 -22.12 -11.88 -25.91
CA THR A 29 -20.97 -10.98 -25.78
C THR A 29 -20.13 -11.34 -24.55
N LEU A 30 -20.77 -11.61 -23.41
CA LEU A 30 -20.08 -11.99 -22.18
C LEU A 30 -19.36 -13.34 -22.31
N LEU A 31 -19.97 -14.32 -22.99
CA LEU A 31 -19.33 -15.59 -23.30
C LEU A 31 -18.15 -15.41 -24.26
N ALA A 32 -18.30 -14.63 -25.33
CA ALA A 32 -17.22 -14.31 -26.25
C ALA A 32 -16.05 -13.63 -25.52
N LEU A 33 -16.35 -12.67 -24.64
CA LEU A 33 -15.35 -12.02 -23.80
C LEU A 33 -14.70 -13.02 -22.83
N ALA A 34 -15.45 -13.94 -22.23
CA ALA A 34 -14.90 -14.94 -21.31
C ALA A 34 -13.97 -15.93 -22.03
N ILE A 35 -14.20 -16.22 -23.31
CA ILE A 35 -13.30 -17.03 -24.14
C ILE A 35 -12.04 -16.23 -24.50
N VAL A 36 -12.19 -14.99 -24.95
CA VAL A 36 -11.06 -14.13 -25.34
C VAL A 36 -10.16 -13.79 -24.15
N TYR A 37 -10.76 -13.54 -22.99
CA TYR A 37 -10.13 -13.20 -21.73
C TYR A 37 -10.23 -14.34 -20.72
N HIS A 38 -10.03 -15.59 -21.17
CA HIS A 38 -10.10 -16.78 -20.31
C HIS A 38 -8.98 -16.83 -19.25
N ASP A 39 -7.85 -16.17 -19.54
CA ASP A 39 -6.61 -16.23 -18.77
C ASP A 39 -6.21 -14.87 -18.19
N ARG A 40 -7.08 -13.86 -18.23
CA ARG A 40 -6.75 -12.50 -17.80
C ARG A 40 -7.99 -11.64 -17.58
N ALA A 41 -7.79 -10.44 -17.04
CA ALA A 41 -8.87 -9.50 -16.81
C ALA A 41 -9.23 -8.74 -18.10
N LEU A 42 -10.46 -8.25 -18.18
CA LEU A 42 -10.91 -7.42 -19.30
C LEU A 42 -9.94 -6.26 -19.56
N PHE A 43 -9.64 -6.01 -20.85
CA PHE A 43 -8.73 -4.98 -21.35
C PHE A 43 -7.25 -5.11 -20.94
N THR A 44 -6.87 -6.22 -20.32
CA THR A 44 -5.46 -6.49 -20.01
C THR A 44 -4.75 -7.24 -21.12
N LYS A 45 -3.43 -7.07 -21.16
CA LYS A 45 -2.54 -7.79 -22.07
C LYS A 45 -2.29 -9.21 -21.56
N PRO A 46 -2.12 -10.19 -22.46
CA PRO A 46 -1.72 -11.55 -22.10
C PRO A 46 -0.43 -11.60 -21.28
N ALA A 47 -0.23 -12.71 -20.57
CA ALA A 47 1.00 -12.96 -19.84
C ALA A 47 2.20 -12.95 -20.81
N ARG A 48 3.27 -12.24 -20.44
CA ARG A 48 4.52 -12.26 -21.21
C ARG A 48 5.22 -13.59 -20.98
N SER A 49 5.67 -14.25 -22.05
CA SER A 49 6.37 -15.54 -22.00
C SER A 49 7.59 -15.55 -21.07
N ASN A 50 8.23 -14.39 -20.93
CA ASN A 50 9.46 -14.20 -20.14
C ASN A 50 9.21 -13.87 -18.67
N LEU A 51 7.95 -13.78 -18.24
CA LEU A 51 7.56 -13.50 -16.86
C LEU A 51 6.72 -14.66 -16.32
N TYR A 52 6.87 -14.93 -15.03
CA TYR A 52 5.97 -15.86 -14.37
C TYR A 52 4.58 -15.25 -14.24
N SER A 53 3.53 -16.03 -14.51
CA SER A 53 2.15 -15.66 -14.23
C SER A 53 1.57 -16.75 -13.33
N PRO A 54 1.10 -16.42 -12.12
CA PRO A 54 0.61 -17.43 -11.20
C PRO A 54 -0.62 -18.16 -11.76
N PRO A 55 -0.78 -19.46 -11.46
CA PRO A 55 -1.93 -20.24 -11.86
C PRO A 55 -3.20 -19.83 -11.08
N GLY A 56 -4.36 -20.27 -11.56
CA GLY A 56 -5.65 -19.95 -10.93
C GLY A 56 -6.28 -18.66 -11.44
N THR A 57 -5.94 -18.24 -12.65
CA THR A 57 -6.53 -17.06 -13.29
C THR A 57 -7.99 -17.31 -13.67
N LEU A 58 -8.86 -16.38 -13.32
CA LEU A 58 -10.29 -16.46 -13.64
C LEU A 58 -10.60 -15.65 -14.90
N PRO A 59 -11.52 -16.12 -15.77
CA PRO A 59 -11.94 -15.35 -16.93
C PRO A 59 -12.48 -13.97 -16.54
N LEU A 60 -12.24 -12.95 -17.36
CA LEU A 60 -12.72 -11.56 -17.22
C LEU A 60 -12.15 -10.77 -16.03
N ILE A 61 -11.80 -11.44 -14.94
CA ILE A 61 -11.28 -10.80 -13.72
C ILE A 61 -9.82 -11.10 -13.45
N GLY A 62 -9.18 -12.00 -14.19
CA GLY A 62 -7.75 -12.27 -14.03
C GLY A 62 -7.39 -12.81 -12.64
N GLN A 63 -6.24 -12.38 -12.11
CA GLN A 63 -5.73 -12.75 -10.77
C GLN A 63 -6.17 -11.78 -9.67
N THR A 64 -7.29 -11.09 -9.87
CA THR A 64 -7.79 -10.06 -8.95
C THR A 64 -7.96 -10.56 -7.51
N LEU A 65 -8.53 -11.75 -7.31
CA LEU A 65 -8.73 -12.30 -5.97
C LEU A 65 -7.39 -12.63 -5.29
N GLN A 66 -6.41 -13.09 -6.06
CA GLN A 66 -5.07 -13.38 -5.55
C GLN A 66 -4.36 -12.09 -5.16
N ALA A 67 -4.42 -11.04 -5.98
CA ALA A 67 -3.87 -9.73 -5.67
C ALA A 67 -4.50 -9.12 -4.41
N ALA A 68 -5.83 -9.20 -4.27
CA ALA A 68 -6.52 -8.72 -3.07
C ALA A 68 -6.10 -9.49 -1.79
N LYS A 69 -5.85 -10.79 -1.88
CA LYS A 69 -5.30 -11.59 -0.76
C LYS A 69 -3.86 -11.20 -0.43
N MET A 70 -3.03 -10.94 -1.44
CA MET A 70 -1.65 -10.47 -1.27
C MET A 70 -1.58 -9.10 -0.58
N ALA A 71 -2.52 -8.19 -0.90
CA ALA A 71 -2.60 -6.85 -0.32
C ALA A 71 -2.72 -6.84 1.21
N GLY A 72 -3.36 -7.88 1.77
CA GLY A 72 -3.67 -7.95 3.20
C GLY A 72 -2.62 -8.67 4.04
N ASN A 73 -1.88 -9.64 3.47
CA ASN A 73 -0.94 -10.47 4.24
C ASN A 73 0.15 -11.09 3.34
N ARG A 74 1.40 -11.10 3.84
CA ARG A 74 2.54 -11.83 3.25
C ARG A 74 2.89 -11.43 1.80
N GLU A 75 2.66 -10.18 1.42
CA GLU A 75 2.96 -9.67 0.07
C GLU A 75 4.40 -10.00 -0.36
N LEU A 76 5.37 -9.75 0.52
CA LEU A 76 6.79 -10.00 0.26
C LEU A 76 7.09 -11.49 0.02
N ASP A 77 6.55 -12.38 0.85
CA ASP A 77 6.80 -13.83 0.72
C ASP A 77 6.24 -14.34 -0.61
N VAL A 78 5.01 -13.94 -0.95
CA VAL A 78 4.34 -14.34 -2.19
C VAL A 78 5.09 -13.78 -3.41
N ALA A 79 5.51 -12.52 -3.36
CA ALA A 79 6.31 -11.91 -4.42
C ALA A 79 7.67 -12.62 -4.59
N LEU A 80 8.32 -13.03 -3.50
CA LEU A 80 9.56 -13.78 -3.53
C LEU A 80 9.37 -15.17 -4.17
N ASP A 81 8.30 -15.87 -3.80
CA ASP A 81 7.99 -17.19 -4.38
C ASP A 81 7.66 -17.11 -5.87
N PHE A 82 6.98 -16.05 -6.31
CA PHE A 82 6.69 -15.83 -7.73
C PHE A 82 7.93 -15.43 -8.53
N THR A 83 8.78 -14.56 -7.99
CA THR A 83 10.02 -14.17 -8.66
C THR A 83 10.98 -15.36 -8.81
N ARG A 84 11.06 -16.26 -7.83
CA ARG A 84 11.85 -17.50 -7.92
C ARG A 84 11.41 -18.47 -9.01
N GLN A 85 10.13 -18.46 -9.36
CA GLN A 85 9.60 -19.30 -10.44
C GLN A 85 9.86 -18.73 -11.84
N SER A 86 10.27 -17.47 -11.93
CA SER A 86 10.49 -16.79 -13.20
C SER A 86 11.94 -16.90 -13.67
N PRO A 87 12.19 -17.23 -14.96
CA PRO A 87 13.53 -17.20 -15.55
C PRO A 87 14.20 -15.82 -15.45
N ASN A 88 13.39 -14.76 -15.39
CA ASN A 88 13.86 -13.38 -15.36
C ASN A 88 13.65 -12.69 -14.01
N SER A 89 13.35 -13.45 -12.95
CA SER A 89 13.07 -12.89 -11.61
C SER A 89 12.00 -11.78 -11.65
N GLY A 90 10.93 -12.03 -12.42
CA GLY A 90 9.81 -11.12 -12.53
C GLY A 90 8.50 -11.83 -12.82
N PHE A 91 7.40 -11.27 -12.34
CA PHE A 91 6.08 -11.85 -12.52
C PHE A 91 5.07 -10.79 -12.97
N GLN A 92 3.98 -11.25 -13.57
CA GLN A 92 2.88 -10.41 -14.04
C GLN A 92 1.58 -10.83 -13.36
N LEU A 93 0.82 -9.84 -12.90
CA LEU A 93 -0.56 -10.00 -12.45
C LEU A 93 -1.48 -9.23 -13.40
N SER A 94 -2.61 -9.83 -13.76
CA SER A 94 -3.70 -9.16 -14.45
C SER A 94 -4.82 -8.90 -13.45
N ILE A 95 -5.05 -7.64 -13.10
CA ILE A 95 -6.02 -7.24 -12.07
C ILE A 95 -7.14 -6.44 -12.74
N ALA A 96 -8.38 -6.83 -12.48
CA ALA A 96 -9.57 -6.15 -12.95
C ALA A 96 -9.58 -4.70 -12.46
N ILE A 97 -10.04 -3.79 -13.30
CA ILE A 97 -10.07 -2.33 -13.08
C ILE A 97 -8.66 -1.69 -13.08
N GLN A 98 -7.63 -2.36 -12.58
CA GLN A 98 -6.28 -1.80 -12.42
C GLN A 98 -5.36 -2.03 -13.63
N GLY A 99 -5.55 -3.11 -14.39
CA GLY A 99 -4.71 -3.45 -15.54
C GLY A 99 -3.65 -4.51 -15.22
N ASN A 100 -2.57 -4.51 -16.00
CA ASN A 100 -1.43 -5.39 -15.76
C ASN A 100 -0.44 -4.74 -14.77
N LEU A 101 -0.09 -5.45 -13.70
CA LEU A 101 1.04 -5.12 -12.83
C LEU A 101 2.20 -6.06 -13.14
N ILE A 102 3.39 -5.50 -13.27
CA ILE A 102 4.61 -6.25 -13.56
C ILE A 102 5.61 -5.96 -12.44
N PHE A 103 6.11 -7.02 -11.81
CA PHE A 103 7.09 -6.97 -10.74
C PHE A 103 8.42 -7.47 -11.27
N LEU A 104 9.49 -6.74 -10.97
CA LEU A 104 10.84 -6.96 -11.49
C LEU A 104 11.84 -6.81 -10.34
N SER A 105 12.78 -7.74 -10.19
CA SER A 105 13.74 -7.70 -9.07
C SER A 105 15.22 -7.73 -9.46
N ARG A 106 15.55 -7.78 -10.75
CA ARG A 106 16.95 -7.78 -11.20
C ARG A 106 17.57 -6.37 -11.17
N PRO A 107 18.85 -6.21 -10.79
CA PRO A 107 19.54 -4.91 -10.79
C PRO A 107 19.49 -4.19 -12.13
N GLU A 108 19.65 -4.92 -13.23
CA GLU A 108 19.60 -4.37 -14.59
C GLU A 108 18.26 -3.69 -14.91
N TYR A 109 17.14 -4.25 -14.40
CA TYR A 109 15.82 -3.67 -14.58
C TYR A 109 15.61 -2.44 -13.69
N ILE A 110 16.13 -2.48 -12.46
CA ILE A 110 16.10 -1.34 -11.55
C ILE A 110 16.90 -0.18 -12.15
N GLU A 111 18.08 -0.43 -12.70
CA GLU A 111 18.87 0.59 -13.41
C GLU A 111 18.11 1.13 -14.63
N ALA A 112 17.54 0.25 -15.45
CA ALA A 112 16.77 0.66 -16.62
C ALA A 112 15.61 1.61 -16.24
N ILE A 113 14.88 1.30 -15.17
CA ILE A 113 13.71 2.07 -14.71
C ILE A 113 14.12 3.35 -13.99
N GLN A 114 15.08 3.28 -13.06
CA GLN A 114 15.41 4.38 -12.15
C GLN A 114 16.49 5.33 -12.68
N LYS A 115 17.17 4.98 -13.79
CA LYS A 115 18.28 5.75 -14.34
C LYS A 115 18.25 5.87 -15.86
N THR A 116 18.30 4.76 -16.60
CA THR A 116 18.54 4.79 -18.06
C THR A 116 17.34 5.27 -18.86
N HIS A 117 16.13 4.85 -18.48
CA HIS A 117 14.87 5.17 -19.15
C HIS A 117 13.88 5.83 -18.20
N PHE A 118 14.38 6.67 -17.30
CA PHE A 118 13.59 7.31 -16.24
C PHE A 118 12.35 8.04 -16.76
N ASP A 119 12.50 8.81 -17.85
CA ASP A 119 11.40 9.59 -18.43
C ASP A 119 10.33 8.70 -19.12
N VAL A 120 10.64 7.43 -19.38
CA VAL A 120 9.70 6.45 -19.97
C VAL A 120 8.86 5.78 -18.88
N PHE A 121 9.48 5.46 -17.73
CA PHE A 121 8.82 4.78 -16.62
C PHE A 121 8.26 5.77 -15.60
N VAL A 122 7.27 6.55 -16.04
CA VAL A 122 6.53 7.46 -15.17
C VAL A 122 5.63 6.72 -14.18
N LYS A 123 5.34 7.36 -13.04
CA LYS A 123 4.40 6.84 -12.03
C LYS A 123 2.96 6.92 -12.55
N GLY A 124 2.64 8.05 -13.19
CA GLY A 124 1.37 8.30 -13.85
C GLY A 124 0.17 8.27 -12.91
N ASP A 125 -1.01 8.13 -13.52
CA ASP A 125 -2.29 8.21 -12.84
C ASP A 125 -2.47 7.08 -11.82
N PHE A 126 -1.86 5.92 -12.08
CA PHE A 126 -1.94 4.76 -11.18
C PHE A 126 -1.45 5.09 -9.77
N PHE A 127 -0.26 5.68 -9.65
CA PHE A 127 0.30 6.08 -8.36
C PHE A 127 -0.39 7.32 -7.82
N ARG A 128 -0.67 8.32 -8.68
CA ARG A 128 -1.30 9.56 -8.25
C ARG A 128 -2.66 9.33 -7.62
N ASP A 129 -3.50 8.49 -8.23
CA ASP A 129 -4.82 8.16 -7.70
C ASP A 129 -4.81 7.45 -6.35
N ARG A 130 -3.70 6.79 -5.98
CA ARG A 130 -3.61 5.98 -4.76
C ARG A 130 -2.95 6.72 -3.61
N PHE A 131 -1.94 7.54 -3.92
CA PHE A 131 -1.06 8.12 -2.93
C PHE A 131 -1.21 9.63 -2.75
N ALA A 132 -1.89 10.34 -3.66
CA ALA A 132 -1.98 11.81 -3.61
C ALA A 132 -2.69 12.37 -2.37
N ASP A 133 -3.62 11.62 -1.77
CA ASP A 133 -4.34 12.06 -0.55
C ASP A 133 -3.38 12.30 0.62
N VAL A 134 -2.27 11.53 0.69
CA VAL A 134 -1.28 11.62 1.77
C VAL A 134 -0.01 12.35 1.30
N LEU A 135 0.45 12.05 0.09
CA LEU A 135 1.73 12.54 -0.42
C LEU A 135 1.62 13.79 -1.29
N GLY A 136 0.39 14.27 -1.53
CA GLY A 136 0.09 15.46 -2.33
C GLY A 136 0.11 15.19 -3.84
N GLN A 137 -0.80 15.85 -4.57
CA GLN A 137 -0.92 15.71 -6.03
C GLN A 137 0.37 16.03 -6.79
N ASN A 138 1.12 17.01 -6.29
CA ASN A 138 2.40 17.47 -6.84
C ASN A 138 3.60 17.09 -5.96
N GLY A 139 3.40 16.19 -4.99
CA GLY A 139 4.47 15.75 -4.09
C GLY A 139 5.56 14.99 -4.82
N ILE A 140 6.78 15.02 -4.27
CA ILE A 140 7.97 14.39 -4.87
C ILE A 140 7.82 12.88 -5.11
N PHE A 141 6.95 12.19 -4.36
CA PHE A 141 6.72 10.75 -4.51
C PHE A 141 5.65 10.40 -5.55
N VAL A 142 4.86 11.37 -5.99
CA VAL A 142 3.68 11.17 -6.83
C VAL A 142 3.81 11.86 -8.19
N ALA A 143 4.43 13.03 -8.22
CA ALA A 143 4.63 13.81 -9.43
C ALA A 143 5.60 13.11 -10.39
N ASP A 144 5.46 13.47 -11.68
CA ASP A 144 6.34 13.07 -12.77
C ASP A 144 7.00 14.30 -13.44
N GLY A 145 8.00 14.05 -14.28
CA GLY A 145 8.60 15.05 -15.17
C GLY A 145 9.13 16.30 -14.46
N HIS A 146 8.80 17.48 -14.99
CA HIS A 146 9.34 18.75 -14.49
C HIS A 146 8.90 19.07 -13.05
N VAL A 147 7.67 18.74 -12.68
CA VAL A 147 7.15 18.95 -11.32
C VAL A 147 7.97 18.12 -10.32
N TRP A 148 8.20 16.85 -10.62
CA TRP A 148 9.09 16.00 -9.83
C TRP A 148 10.51 16.57 -9.74
N LYS A 149 11.08 16.97 -10.88
CA LYS A 149 12.46 17.50 -10.94
C LYS A 149 12.62 18.75 -10.09
N HIS A 150 11.63 19.65 -10.10
CA HIS A 150 11.60 20.82 -9.25
C HIS A 150 11.56 20.43 -7.77
N SER A 151 10.60 19.60 -7.36
CA SER A 151 10.47 19.12 -5.98
C SER A 151 11.73 18.40 -5.50
N ARG A 152 12.35 17.57 -6.35
CA ARG A 152 13.61 16.85 -6.04
C ARG A 152 14.79 17.79 -5.87
N LYS A 153 14.90 18.83 -6.70
CA LYS A 153 15.95 19.84 -6.57
C LYS A 153 15.79 20.65 -5.28
N THR A 154 14.57 21.02 -4.92
CA THR A 154 14.31 21.73 -3.66
C THR A 154 14.63 20.83 -2.45
N ALA A 155 14.16 19.59 -2.47
CA ALA A 155 14.39 18.63 -1.38
C ALA A 155 15.87 18.24 -1.21
N SER A 156 16.67 18.21 -2.28
CA SER A 156 18.09 17.81 -2.18
C SER A 156 18.92 18.74 -1.30
N HIS A 157 18.51 20.01 -1.13
CA HIS A 157 19.19 20.95 -0.23
C HIS A 157 19.08 20.56 1.25
N ILE A 158 17.98 19.91 1.64
CA ILE A 158 17.76 19.37 3.00
C ILE A 158 18.80 18.29 3.32
N PHE A 159 19.19 17.51 2.31
CA PHE A 159 20.15 16.40 2.45
C PHE A 159 21.61 16.80 2.19
N SER A 160 21.93 18.09 2.26
CA SER A 160 23.32 18.54 2.13
C SER A 160 24.15 18.21 3.37
N ALA A 161 25.46 17.99 3.21
CA ALA A 161 26.37 17.69 4.32
C ALA A 161 26.33 18.77 5.43
N GLY A 162 26.16 20.04 5.05
CA GLY A 162 26.00 21.15 5.99
C GLY A 162 24.72 21.05 6.82
N GLN A 163 23.58 20.73 6.19
CA GLN A 163 22.31 20.51 6.90
C GLN A 163 22.39 19.27 7.81
N PHE A 164 23.07 18.21 7.38
CA PHE A 164 23.28 17.04 8.21
C PHE A 164 24.04 17.38 9.50
N ARG A 165 25.16 18.10 9.39
CA ARG A 165 26.00 18.47 10.54
C ARG A 165 25.32 19.48 11.47
N ASN A 166 24.64 20.47 10.91
CA ASN A 166 24.17 21.62 11.68
C ASN A 166 22.74 21.48 12.20
N TRP A 167 21.93 20.62 11.59
CA TRP A 167 20.50 20.51 11.93
C TRP A 167 20.06 19.08 12.21
N VAL A 168 20.23 18.17 11.25
CA VAL A 168 19.80 16.76 11.40
C VAL A 168 20.46 16.13 12.61
N GLN A 169 21.79 16.27 12.74
CA GLN A 169 22.54 15.69 13.86
C GLN A 169 22.05 16.23 15.21
N VAL A 170 21.79 17.55 15.31
CA VAL A 170 21.33 18.18 16.54
C VAL A 170 19.97 17.61 16.96
N VAL A 171 19.00 17.60 16.04
CA VAL A 171 17.65 17.07 16.33
C VAL A 171 17.70 15.60 16.71
N VAL A 172 18.51 14.78 16.01
CA VAL A 172 18.69 13.36 16.33
C VAL A 172 19.21 13.16 17.76
N HIS A 173 20.23 13.91 18.19
CA HIS A 173 20.77 13.77 19.54
C HIS A 173 19.76 14.22 20.61
N GLU A 174 19.07 15.34 20.39
CA GLU A 174 18.03 15.81 21.31
C GLU A 174 16.86 14.81 21.45
N GLU A 175 16.42 14.19 20.35
CA GLU A 175 15.37 13.17 20.42
C GLU A 175 15.88 11.86 21.05
N LEU A 176 17.16 11.51 20.86
CA LEU A 176 17.80 10.38 21.55
C LEU A 176 17.93 10.61 23.05
N ASP A 177 18.24 11.83 23.50
CA ASP A 177 18.31 12.17 24.92
C ASP A 177 16.95 11.96 25.62
N LYS A 178 15.84 12.25 24.92
CA LYS A 178 14.49 11.91 25.39
C LYS A 178 14.31 10.39 25.54
N ILE A 179 14.75 9.59 24.57
CA ILE A 179 14.70 8.12 24.68
C ILE A 179 15.52 7.64 25.88
N VAL A 180 16.77 8.09 26.02
CA VAL A 180 17.65 7.69 27.13
C VAL A 180 16.99 8.02 28.48
N SER A 181 16.38 9.21 28.58
CA SER A 181 15.63 9.63 29.77
C SER A 181 14.45 8.70 30.07
N LEU A 182 13.65 8.35 29.05
CA LEU A 182 12.49 7.46 29.18
C LEU A 182 12.88 6.03 29.56
N LEU A 183 13.95 5.51 28.96
CA LEU A 183 14.51 4.19 29.29
C LEU A 183 15.03 4.18 30.74
N GLY A 184 15.75 5.22 31.15
CA GLY A 184 16.24 5.39 32.52
C GLY A 184 15.10 5.43 33.54
N ALA A 185 14.08 6.24 33.28
CA ALA A 185 12.89 6.34 34.15
C ALA A 185 12.14 5.00 34.27
N SER A 186 12.02 4.26 33.16
CA SER A 186 11.36 2.95 33.15
C SER A 186 12.17 1.90 33.91
N ALA A 187 13.49 1.91 33.79
CA ALA A 187 14.39 1.04 34.54
C ALA A 187 14.30 1.32 36.05
N SER A 188 14.35 2.61 36.46
CA SER A 188 14.20 2.99 37.87
C SER A 188 12.84 2.62 38.45
N ALA A 189 11.75 2.78 37.69
CA ALA A 189 10.41 2.37 38.12
C ALA A 189 10.31 0.84 38.36
N SER A 190 10.96 0.04 37.50
CA SER A 190 10.97 -1.42 37.65
C SER A 190 11.73 -1.90 38.90
N SER A 191 12.78 -1.18 39.31
CA SER A 191 13.52 -1.47 40.55
C SER A 191 12.78 -1.08 41.83
N ALA A 192 11.84 -0.13 41.78
CA ALA A 192 11.02 0.27 42.92
C ALA A 192 9.74 -0.59 43.07
N ALA A 193 9.24 -1.15 41.97
CA ALA A 193 8.03 -1.98 41.94
C ALA A 193 8.22 -3.40 42.53
N SER A 194 9.44 -3.81 42.88
CA SER A 194 9.67 -5.05 43.65
C SER A 194 9.16 -4.97 45.09
N ALA A 195 8.67 -3.80 45.54
CA ALA A 195 8.13 -3.58 46.88
C ALA A 195 6.60 -3.38 46.96
N SER A 196 5.86 -3.28 45.84
CA SER A 196 4.40 -3.07 45.83
C SER A 196 3.65 -4.06 44.91
N ARG A 197 2.35 -4.26 45.20
CA ARG A 197 1.51 -5.38 44.73
C ARG A 197 1.34 -5.49 43.20
N ALA A 198 0.92 -6.68 42.79
CA ALA A 198 0.85 -7.22 41.44
C ALA A 198 0.07 -6.44 40.36
N GLU A 199 -0.61 -5.34 40.69
CA GLU A 199 -1.40 -4.54 39.73
C GLU A 199 -0.56 -3.49 38.97
N ASP A 200 0.63 -3.12 39.47
CA ASP A 200 1.53 -2.11 38.86
C ASP A 200 2.58 -2.69 37.90
N LYS A 201 2.49 -3.98 37.51
CA LYS A 201 3.47 -4.65 36.64
C LYS A 201 3.57 -4.13 35.20
N LYS A 202 2.75 -3.14 34.80
CA LYS A 202 2.91 -2.42 33.53
C LYS A 202 3.96 -1.30 33.62
N ASN A 203 4.37 -0.88 34.81
CA ASN A 203 5.45 0.10 34.98
C ASN A 203 6.80 -0.54 34.60
N GLY A 204 7.26 -0.26 33.38
CA GLY A 204 8.57 -0.70 32.88
C GLY A 204 8.53 -1.53 31.59
N ILE A 205 7.35 -1.88 31.06
CA ILE A 205 7.24 -2.53 29.75
C ILE A 205 7.19 -1.46 28.67
N ILE A 206 8.16 -1.48 27.77
CA ILE A 206 8.24 -0.55 26.64
C ILE A 206 7.99 -1.30 25.35
N ASN A 207 7.02 -0.81 24.57
CA ASN A 207 6.80 -1.27 23.20
C ASN A 207 7.80 -0.59 22.26
N LEU A 208 8.88 -1.29 21.90
CA LEU A 208 9.95 -0.73 21.05
C LEU A 208 9.45 -0.25 19.67
N PRO A 209 8.60 -1.00 18.93
CA PRO A 209 7.98 -0.49 17.70
C PRO A 209 7.29 0.87 17.85
N ASP A 210 6.47 1.04 18.91
CA ASP A 210 5.79 2.32 19.17
C ASP A 210 6.79 3.42 19.53
N LEU A 211 7.79 3.12 20.36
CA LEU A 211 8.85 4.06 20.71
C LEU A 211 9.64 4.51 19.47
N PHE A 212 10.01 3.59 18.58
CA PHE A 212 10.73 3.90 17.35
C PHE A 212 9.85 4.69 16.37
N PHE A 213 8.56 4.37 16.27
CA PHE A 213 7.62 5.16 15.48
C PHE A 213 7.53 6.60 16.00
N ARG A 214 7.35 6.78 17.31
CA ARG A 214 7.32 8.10 17.95
C ARG A 214 8.61 8.89 17.73
N TYR A 215 9.76 8.25 17.94
CA TYR A 215 11.06 8.85 17.74
C TYR A 215 11.27 9.29 16.28
N THR A 216 11.03 8.39 15.32
CA THR A 216 11.25 8.68 13.90
C THR A 216 10.29 9.77 13.41
N LEU A 217 9.01 9.71 13.79
CA LEU A 217 8.02 10.70 13.40
C LEU A 217 8.31 12.08 14.01
N ASN A 218 8.65 12.16 15.31
CA ASN A 218 8.99 13.42 15.96
C ASN A 218 10.28 14.01 15.40
N SER A 219 11.33 13.20 15.26
CA SER A 219 12.61 13.61 14.69
C SER A 219 12.42 14.14 13.27
N PHE A 220 11.71 13.39 12.42
CA PHE A 220 11.50 13.82 11.03
C PHE A 220 10.65 15.09 10.95
N SER A 221 9.59 15.20 11.76
CA SER A 221 8.77 16.41 11.81
C SER A 221 9.57 17.65 12.20
N ARG A 222 10.44 17.51 13.22
CA ARG A 222 11.35 18.57 13.64
C ARG A 222 12.35 18.89 12.52
N MET A 223 12.99 17.88 11.92
CA MET A 223 13.99 18.10 10.88
C MET A 223 13.42 18.73 9.60
N ALA A 224 12.28 18.24 9.13
CA ALA A 224 11.70 18.63 7.84
C ALA A 224 10.80 19.86 7.92
N PHE A 225 10.08 20.05 9.02
CA PHE A 225 9.07 21.10 9.18
C PHE A 225 9.34 22.05 10.34
N SER A 226 10.43 21.84 11.09
CA SER A 226 10.72 22.59 12.33
C SER A 226 9.55 22.53 13.33
N ALA A 227 8.77 21.46 13.29
CA ALA A 227 7.57 21.28 14.09
C ALA A 227 7.74 20.11 15.06
N ASP A 228 7.56 20.38 16.35
CA ASP A 228 7.42 19.34 17.37
C ASP A 228 5.95 18.90 17.44
N ILE A 229 5.69 17.64 17.12
CA ILE A 229 4.35 17.06 17.11
C ILE A 229 4.02 16.37 18.43
N GLY A 230 4.92 16.44 19.41
CA GLY A 230 4.71 15.90 20.75
C GLY A 230 4.63 14.38 20.81
N CYS A 231 5.17 13.67 19.81
CA CYS A 231 5.20 12.20 19.80
C CYS A 231 6.14 11.63 20.87
N LEU A 232 7.16 12.41 21.25
CA LEU A 232 8.18 12.01 22.22
C LEU A 232 8.49 13.18 23.18
N ALA A 233 8.38 12.92 24.48
CA ALA A 233 8.68 13.86 25.56
C ALA A 233 9.52 13.18 26.65
N HIS A 234 10.04 13.95 27.62
CA HIS A 234 10.78 13.40 28.76
C HIS A 234 9.88 12.70 29.78
N ASP A 235 8.59 13.04 29.84
CA ASP A 235 7.63 12.42 30.76
C ASP A 235 7.21 11.03 30.24
N PRO A 236 7.43 9.93 31.00
CA PRO A 236 6.99 8.58 30.64
C PRO A 236 5.51 8.46 30.27
N LYS A 237 4.64 9.37 30.72
CA LYS A 237 3.22 9.41 30.32
C LYS A 237 3.02 9.55 28.80
N CYS A 238 3.99 10.11 28.08
CA CYS A 238 3.89 10.24 26.62
C CYS A 238 3.77 8.88 25.92
N LEU A 239 4.36 7.81 26.47
CA LEU A 239 4.31 6.46 25.92
C LEU A 239 2.90 5.85 26.00
N ASN A 240 2.11 6.28 26.98
CA ASN A 240 0.73 5.81 27.17
C ASN A 240 -0.31 6.72 26.50
N THR A 241 0.11 7.86 25.95
CA THR A 241 -0.79 8.85 25.36
C THR A 241 -0.68 8.80 23.83
N PRO A 242 -1.74 8.39 23.10
CA PRO A 242 -1.72 8.42 21.65
C PRO A 242 -1.72 9.85 21.14
N VAL A 243 -0.88 10.15 20.14
CA VAL A 243 -0.88 11.46 19.46
C VAL A 243 -1.84 11.39 18.27
N PRO A 244 -2.90 12.22 18.20
CA PRO A 244 -3.92 12.11 17.16
C PRO A 244 -3.35 12.16 15.73
N PHE A 245 -2.41 13.06 15.48
CA PHE A 245 -1.74 13.16 14.17
C PHE A 245 -0.97 11.87 13.83
N ALA A 246 -0.22 11.30 14.78
CA ALA A 246 0.57 10.10 14.54
C ALA A 246 -0.31 8.88 14.22
N VAL A 247 -1.41 8.73 14.97
CA VAL A 247 -2.40 7.66 14.74
C VAL A 247 -3.06 7.82 13.36
N ALA A 248 -3.48 9.04 13.01
CA ALA A 248 -4.08 9.30 11.71
C ALA A 248 -3.09 9.09 10.55
N PHE A 249 -1.84 9.49 10.73
CA PHE A 249 -0.79 9.33 9.72
C PHE A 249 -0.41 7.87 9.48
N ASP A 250 -0.30 7.06 10.54
CA ASP A 250 -0.07 5.60 10.43
C ASP A 250 -1.23 4.89 9.72
N TYR A 251 -2.46 5.25 10.10
CA TYR A 251 -3.67 4.73 9.45
C TYR A 251 -3.69 5.08 7.95
N ALA A 252 -3.46 6.35 7.60
CA ALA A 252 -3.50 6.81 6.23
C ALA A 252 -2.46 6.11 5.35
N GLN A 253 -1.24 5.88 5.87
CA GLN A 253 -0.20 5.10 5.16
C GLN A 253 -0.63 3.65 4.92
N THR A 254 -1.28 3.02 5.89
CA THR A 254 -1.83 1.66 5.74
C THR A 254 -2.88 1.63 4.62
N VAL A 255 -3.79 2.60 4.61
CA VAL A 255 -4.84 2.70 3.60
C VAL A 255 -4.24 2.84 2.20
N ILE A 256 -3.35 3.82 1.98
CA ILE A 256 -2.78 4.05 0.63
C ILE A 256 -1.94 2.87 0.13
N ASN A 257 -1.27 2.13 1.02
CA ASN A 257 -0.52 0.93 0.65
C ASN A 257 -1.43 -0.18 0.12
N VAL A 258 -2.54 -0.44 0.82
CA VAL A 258 -3.52 -1.47 0.42
C VAL A 258 -4.14 -1.19 -0.96
N ARG A 259 -4.31 0.10 -1.33
CA ARG A 259 -4.86 0.50 -2.64
C ARG A 259 -4.07 -0.02 -3.84
N VAL A 260 -2.78 -0.31 -3.69
CA VAL A 260 -1.91 -0.78 -4.78
C VAL A 260 -2.45 -2.06 -5.41
N LEU A 261 -2.73 -3.07 -4.59
CA LEU A 261 -3.21 -4.38 -5.03
C LEU A 261 -4.72 -4.55 -4.90
N MET A 262 -5.43 -3.56 -4.32
CA MET A 262 -6.87 -3.63 -4.13
C MET A 262 -7.64 -3.14 -5.38
N PRO A 263 -8.35 -4.04 -6.10
CA PRO A 263 -9.15 -3.68 -7.28
C PRO A 263 -10.31 -2.76 -6.88
N GLY A 264 -10.55 -1.70 -7.66
CA GLY A 264 -11.69 -0.82 -7.40
C GLY A 264 -11.71 -0.20 -6.01
N PHE A 265 -10.53 0.09 -5.42
CA PHE A 265 -10.38 0.56 -4.03
C PHE A 265 -11.33 1.71 -3.67
N ARG A 266 -11.59 2.66 -4.57
CA ARG A 266 -12.53 3.77 -4.34
C ARG A 266 -13.95 3.31 -4.00
N ILE A 267 -14.42 2.23 -4.63
CA ILE A 267 -15.75 1.65 -4.35
C ILE A 267 -15.69 0.92 -3.01
N ILE A 268 -14.65 0.11 -2.80
CA ILE A 268 -14.48 -0.66 -1.56
C ILE A 268 -14.38 0.26 -0.35
N GLU A 269 -13.63 1.35 -0.43
CA GLU A 269 -13.48 2.33 0.65
C GLU A 269 -14.79 3.07 0.97
N ARG A 270 -15.64 3.32 -0.04
CA ARG A 270 -16.99 3.86 0.18
C ARG A 270 -17.91 2.85 0.86
N LEU A 271 -17.82 1.57 0.50
CA LEU A 271 -18.63 0.51 1.09
C LEU A 271 -18.20 0.15 2.51
N THR A 272 -16.89 0.21 2.80
CA THR A 272 -16.30 -0.11 4.11
C THR A 272 -16.24 1.08 5.06
N GLY A 273 -16.54 2.29 4.58
CA GLY A 273 -16.44 3.53 5.36
C GLY A 273 -15.00 4.01 5.60
N THR A 274 -14.00 3.37 4.99
CA THR A 274 -12.60 3.83 5.01
C THR A 274 -12.44 5.19 4.34
N ALA A 275 -13.25 5.50 3.32
CA ALA A 275 -13.21 6.80 2.63
C ALA A 275 -13.69 7.99 3.50
N THR A 276 -14.38 7.72 4.60
CA THR A 276 -14.99 8.74 5.48
C THR A 276 -14.27 8.90 6.82
N LYS A 277 -13.20 8.12 7.05
CA LYS A 277 -12.34 8.19 8.23
C LYS A 277 -11.13 9.06 7.94
#